data_AF-A0A514LCN9-F1
#
_entry.id   AF-A0A514LCN9-F1
#
_cell.length_a   1.000
_cell.length_b   1.000
_cell.length_c   1.000
_cell.angle_alpha   90.00
_cell.angle_beta   90.00
_cell.angle_gamma   90.00
#
_symmetry.space_group_name_H-M   'P 1'
#
loop_
_entity.id
_entity.type
_entity.pdbx_description
1 polymer ?
#
loop_
_entity_poly.entity_id
_entity_poly.type
_entity_poly.pdbx_seq_one_letter_code
_entity_poly.pdbx_strand_id
1 'polypeptide(L)'
;MAILTEKTIEEVLTYLDKSITNLARDAFESLEIEGGFEGTINFLENQFEIRLENLLAAKGSSTHHLESGMKNKIIQKKQLILQEIKKQYQN
;
A
#
# COMPACT_ATOMS: atom_id res chain seq x y z
N MET A 1 11.43 19.14 7.19
CA MET A 1 10.17 18.40 7.38
C MET A 1 9.08 19.16 6.64
N ALA A 2 8.48 18.55 5.63
CA ALA A 2 7.37 19.17 4.90
C ALA A 2 6.04 18.81 5.59
N ILE A 3 5.19 19.81 5.81
CA ILE A 3 3.80 19.56 6.22
C ILE A 3 3.07 19.06 4.98
N LEU A 4 2.62 17.81 5.00
CA LEU A 4 1.85 17.26 3.90
C LEU A 4 0.40 17.75 3.96
N THR A 5 -0.19 17.92 2.79
CA THR A 5 -1.62 18.26 2.66
C THR A 5 -2.43 16.99 2.46
N GLU A 6 -3.72 17.04 2.80
CA GLU A 6 -4.67 15.95 2.49
C GLU A 6 -4.63 15.54 1.02
N LYS A 7 -4.57 16.53 0.11
CA LYS A 7 -4.44 16.28 -1.34
C LYS A 7 -3.19 15.48 -1.67
N THR A 8 -2.05 15.83 -1.06
CA THR A 8 -0.80 15.10 -1.28
C THR A 8 -0.88 13.65 -0.80
N ILE A 9 -1.58 13.40 0.31
CA ILE A 9 -1.83 12.03 0.79
C ILE A 9 -2.76 11.27 -0.17
N GLU A 10 -3.80 11.90 -0.70
CA GLU A 10 -4.68 11.27 -1.69
C GLU A 10 -3.95 10.89 -2.98
N GLU A 11 -3.04 11.73 -3.46
CA GLU A 11 -2.18 11.43 -4.60
C GLU A 11 -1.25 10.23 -4.32
N VAL A 12 -0.63 10.20 -3.13
CA VAL A 12 0.21 9.07 -2.70
C VAL A 12 -0.60 7.78 -2.63
N LEU A 13 -1.79 7.83 -2.03
CA LEU A 13 -2.67 6.68 -1.88
C LEU A 13 -3.19 6.16 -3.21
N THR A 14 -3.50 7.05 -4.16
CA THR A 14 -3.90 6.69 -5.52
C THR A 14 -2.77 5.99 -6.27
N TYR A 15 -1.54 6.46 -6.10
CA TYR A 15 -0.37 5.79 -6.67
C TYR A 15 -0.14 4.41 -6.04
N LEU A 16 -0.20 4.32 -4.70
CA LEU A 16 -0.02 3.06 -3.97
C LEU A 16 -1.02 2.00 -4.39
N ASP A 17 -2.28 2.38 -4.53
CA ASP A 17 -3.35 1.49 -5.02
C ASP A 17 -2.96 0.83 -6.35
N LYS A 18 -2.65 1.65 -7.37
CA LYS A 18 -2.23 1.14 -8.68
C LYS A 18 -0.97 0.29 -8.58
N SER A 19 0.00 0.73 -7.79
CA SER A 19 1.28 0.04 -7.63
C SER A 19 1.13 -1.33 -6.98
N ILE A 20 0.28 -1.46 -5.97
CA ILE A 20 0.08 -2.71 -5.24
C ILE A 20 -0.83 -3.65 -6.03
N THR A 21 -1.86 -3.13 -6.69
CA THR A 21 -2.72 -3.93 -7.56
C THR A 21 -1.94 -4.54 -8.74
N ASN A 22 -1.05 -3.76 -9.37
CA ASN A 22 -0.17 -4.30 -10.42
C ASN A 22 0.79 -5.37 -9.88
N LEU A 23 1.40 -5.11 -8.72
CA LEU A 23 2.28 -6.08 -8.07
C LEU A 23 1.53 -7.35 -7.68
N ALA A 24 0.28 -7.25 -7.23
CA ALA A 24 -0.54 -8.41 -6.89
C ALA A 24 -0.80 -9.28 -8.12
N ARG A 25 -1.12 -8.67 -9.27
CA ARG A 25 -1.25 -9.40 -10.52
C ARG A 25 0.03 -10.16 -10.85
N ASP A 26 1.16 -9.48 -10.85
CA ASP A 26 2.44 -10.10 -11.17
C ASP A 26 2.78 -11.20 -10.14
N ALA A 27 2.47 -10.98 -8.85
CA ALA A 27 2.75 -11.93 -7.78
C ALA A 27 1.90 -13.20 -7.87
N PHE A 28 0.60 -13.09 -8.19
CA PHE A 28 -0.27 -14.24 -8.31
C PHE A 28 -0.13 -14.97 -9.66
N GLU A 29 0.29 -14.28 -10.72
CA GLU A 29 0.45 -14.87 -12.05
C GLU A 29 1.85 -15.42 -12.33
N SER A 30 2.89 -14.87 -11.70
CA SER A 30 4.28 -15.13 -12.12
C SER A 30 5.31 -15.29 -11.02
N LEU A 31 5.07 -14.78 -9.79
CA LEU A 31 6.06 -14.89 -8.72
C LEU A 31 5.74 -16.09 -7.82
N GLU A 32 6.72 -16.98 -7.66
CA GLU A 32 6.64 -18.06 -6.68
C GLU A 32 6.93 -17.51 -5.28
N ILE A 33 5.92 -16.91 -4.65
CA ILE A 33 6.00 -16.44 -3.27
C ILE A 33 5.77 -17.60 -2.31
N GLU A 34 6.70 -17.78 -1.37
CA GLU A 34 6.59 -18.79 -0.32
C GLU A 34 5.34 -18.55 0.55
N GLY A 35 4.64 -19.62 0.94
CA GLY A 35 3.43 -19.54 1.76
C GLY A 35 2.12 -19.43 0.96
N GLY A 36 2.17 -19.58 -0.36
CA GLY A 36 0.98 -19.61 -1.22
C GLY A 36 0.17 -18.32 -1.11
N PHE A 37 -1.16 -18.41 -1.15
CA PHE A 37 -2.03 -17.24 -1.14
C PHE A 37 -1.77 -16.30 0.05
N GLU A 38 -1.73 -16.83 1.28
CA GLU A 38 -1.51 -16.01 2.49
C GLU A 38 -0.08 -15.43 2.52
N GLY A 39 0.91 -16.18 2.02
CA GLY A 39 2.27 -15.69 1.82
C GLY A 39 2.32 -14.50 0.85
N THR A 40 1.62 -14.59 -0.29
CA THR A 40 1.50 -13.51 -1.26
C THR A 40 0.79 -12.29 -0.67
N ILE A 41 -0.27 -12.49 0.12
CA ILE A 41 -0.94 -11.38 0.82
C ILE A 41 0.03 -10.68 1.76
N ASN A 42 0.71 -11.41 2.64
CA ASN A 42 1.68 -10.84 3.59
C ASN A 42 2.81 -10.09 2.88
N PHE A 43 3.29 -10.63 1.76
CA PHE A 43 4.23 -9.95 0.88
C PHE A 43 3.67 -8.61 0.39
N LEU A 44 2.45 -8.56 -0.11
CA LEU A 44 1.81 -7.33 -0.59
C LEU A 44 1.59 -6.31 0.53
N GLU A 45 1.22 -6.74 1.75
CA GLU A 45 1.10 -5.84 2.90
C GLU A 45 2.44 -5.17 3.22
N ASN A 46 3.53 -5.94 3.26
CA ASN A 46 4.86 -5.41 3.50
C ASN A 46 5.29 -4.44 2.38
N GLN A 47 4.99 -4.78 1.12
CA GLN A 47 5.30 -3.93 -0.02
C GLN A 47 4.51 -2.62 -0.01
N PHE A 48 3.28 -2.61 0.51
CA PHE A 48 2.53 -1.39 0.72
C PHE A 48 3.27 -0.43 1.67
N GLU A 49 3.69 -0.93 2.84
CA GLU A 49 4.37 -0.11 3.85
C GLU A 49 5.71 0.45 3.34
N ILE A 50 6.53 -0.38 2.71
CA ILE A 50 7.82 0.03 2.13
C ILE A 50 7.62 1.13 1.08
N ARG A 51 6.65 0.96 0.18
CA ARG A 51 6.39 1.95 -0.88
C ARG A 51 5.82 3.24 -0.32
N LEU A 52 4.95 3.16 0.68
CA LEU A 52 4.41 4.33 1.35
C LEU A 52 5.54 5.17 1.97
N GLU A 53 6.42 4.54 2.76
CA GLU A 53 7.54 5.26 3.38
C GLU A 53 8.46 5.89 2.33
N ASN A 54 8.78 5.19 1.24
CA ASN A 54 9.59 5.74 0.16
C ASN A 54 8.94 6.98 -0.49
N LEU A 55 7.61 6.95 -0.72
CA LEU A 55 6.88 8.08 -1.29
C LEU A 55 6.80 9.27 -0.34
N LEU A 56 6.65 9.03 0.96
CA LEU A 56 6.67 10.07 1.98
C LEU A 56 8.07 10.67 2.14
N ALA A 57 9.10 9.84 2.14
CA ALA A 57 10.50 10.26 2.22
C ALA A 57 10.89 11.14 1.03
N ALA A 58 10.46 10.79 -0.19
CA ALA A 58 10.65 11.62 -1.39
C ALA A 58 9.99 13.00 -1.28
N LYS A 59 9.00 13.15 -0.38
CA LYS A 59 8.33 14.42 -0.06
C LYS A 59 8.86 15.08 1.23
N GLY A 60 9.95 14.57 1.81
CA GLY A 60 10.54 15.11 3.04
C GLY A 60 9.69 14.86 4.30
N SER A 61 8.96 13.74 4.33
CA SER A 61 8.07 13.30 5.41
C SER A 61 8.24 11.79 5.70
N SER A 62 7.48 11.26 6.66
CA SER A 62 7.38 9.82 6.98
C SER A 62 6.04 9.55 7.69
N THR A 63 5.64 8.29 7.86
CA THR A 63 4.37 8.00 8.56
C THR A 63 4.33 8.57 9.97
N HIS A 64 5.45 8.61 10.67
CA HIS A 64 5.54 9.20 12.02
C HIS A 64 5.14 10.68 12.05
N HIS A 65 5.44 11.42 10.99
CA HIS A 65 5.15 12.86 10.87
C HIS A 65 3.73 13.19 10.42
N LEU A 66 2.92 12.18 10.07
CA LEU A 66 1.55 12.40 9.61
C LEU A 66 0.59 12.70 10.77
N GLU A 67 -0.40 13.55 10.48
CA GLU A 67 -1.53 13.77 11.37
C GLU A 67 -2.37 12.49 11.51
N SER A 68 -3.11 12.39 12.62
CA SER A 68 -3.94 11.21 12.92
C SER A 68 -4.97 10.91 11.83
N GLY A 69 -5.60 11.95 11.26
CA GLY A 69 -6.55 11.81 10.15
C GLY A 69 -5.93 11.14 8.93
N MET A 70 -4.74 11.58 8.52
CA MET A 70 -4.00 11.02 7.39
C MET A 70 -3.57 9.57 7.66
N LYS A 71 -3.10 9.27 8.88
CA LYS A 71 -2.75 7.90 9.31
C LYS A 71 -3.95 6.96 9.19
N ASN A 72 -5.12 7.39 9.67
CA ASN A 72 -6.35 6.61 9.58
C ASN A 72 -6.77 6.36 8.12
N LYS A 73 -6.64 7.39 7.26
CA LYS A 73 -6.93 7.28 5.83
C LYS A 73 -6.02 6.25 5.13
N ILE A 74 -4.73 6.24 5.47
CA ILE A 74 -3.77 5.25 4.99
C ILE A 74 -4.16 3.84 5.42
N ILE A 75 -4.48 3.65 6.71
CA ILE A 75 -4.88 2.34 7.25
C ILE A 75 -6.12 1.81 6.52
N GLN A 76 -7.14 2.65 6.36
CA GLN A 76 -8.37 2.29 5.65
C GLN A 76 -8.10 1.94 4.19
N LYS A 77 -7.30 2.74 3.49
CA LYS A 77 -6.99 2.49 2.08
C LYS A 77 -6.18 1.21 1.89
N LYS A 78 -5.22 0.91 2.77
CA LYS A 78 -4.47 -0.35 2.78
C LYS A 78 -5.43 -1.54 2.91
N GLN A 79 -6.34 -1.49 3.89
CA GLN A 79 -7.33 -2.55 4.10
C GLN A 79 -8.22 -2.75 2.88
N LEU A 80 -8.71 -1.68 2.26
CA LEU A 80 -9.55 -1.76 1.05
C LEU A 80 -8.81 -2.44 -0.11
N ILE A 81 -7.60 -1.97 -0.44
CA ILE A 81 -6.80 -2.54 -1.54
C ILE A 81 -6.57 -4.03 -1.33
N LEU A 82 -6.14 -4.43 -0.14
CA LEU A 82 -5.85 -5.83 0.17
C LEU A 82 -7.12 -6.68 0.18
N GLN A 83 -8.26 -6.15 0.63
CA GLN A 83 -9.54 -6.85 0.55
C GLN A 83 -10.00 -7.06 -0.89
N GLU A 84 -9.83 -6.06 -1.75
CA GLU A 84 -10.16 -6.17 -3.18
C GLU A 84 -9.28 -7.22 -3.88
N ILE A 85 -7.98 -7.20 -3.62
CA ILE A 85 -7.04 -8.21 -4.12
C ILE A 85 -7.42 -9.60 -3.58
N LYS A 86 -7.68 -9.73 -2.28
CA LYS A 86 -8.12 -11.01 -1.70
C LYS A 86 -9.35 -11.53 -2.43
N LYS A 87 -10.40 -10.71 -2.60
CA LYS A 87 -11.61 -11.12 -3.33
C LYS A 87 -11.35 -11.52 -4.79
N GLN A 88 -10.38 -10.91 -5.44
CA GLN A 88 -10.05 -11.20 -6.83
C GLN A 88 -9.33 -12.55 -7.00
N TYR A 89 -8.47 -12.92 -6.05
CA TYR A 89 -7.61 -14.11 -6.16
C TYR A 89 -7.98 -15.25 -5.21
N GLN A 90 -8.86 -14.99 -4.24
CA GLN A 90 -9.47 -16.00 -3.38
C GLN A 90 -10.75 -16.47 -4.06
N ASN A 91 -10.66 -17.61 -4.76
CA ASN A 91 -11.81 -18.30 -5.35
C ASN A 91 -12.91 -18.57 -4.33
#